data_AF-A0A2N5YTA7-F1
#
_entry.id   AF-A0A2N5YTA7-F1
#
_cell.length_a   1.000
_cell.length_b   1.000
_cell.length_c   1.000
_cell.angle_alpha   90.00
_cell.angle_beta   90.00
_cell.angle_gamma   90.00
#
_symmetry.space_group_name_H-M   'P 1'
#
loop_
_entity.id
_entity.type
_entity.pdbx_description
1 polymer ?
#
loop_
_entity_poly.entity_id
_entity_poly.type
_entity_poly.pdbx_seq_one_letter_code
_entity_poly.pdbx_strand_id
1 'polypeptide(L)'
;MRNLMSLNTGKNFIMKTKRIISFFLLIILFVSCKQEQSREYHLSGEKDIIEITNNGQEKAVFRISTNGNEFYSEEKIVSFIKNMDEEYPDEPMEMKAFRFVRDYTWHDDLVTRHTWAYSPYIMVNSFGGGLCGFRSATLTNILIKLGFEARSWCLEGHVVTEVYTDNKWKLMDVDYGVYYFNSEGEIASYEELCNNPTLITNPQKKILKEEDYYYVKVYSGQLANLYSTTADNVEFDVRYNRSLENEELYFELPSGASMTFPFNKKYTGNFYAFAELDIPSGYTGKINIPLVIAGMTGTGVVKYNETNFKVNHFDPVTVINKQNEISFQLEIIDNPNGIRFFYYINPLLYKTEKDTKFKLSGKNLDDIDVNYSDRELKLFLSNEEGYLNARLDSLLSDFFTDYNTVELKFDKDYLSDYFDRVTKILSDDDELSSAFDLNGFRSDLDSIANVFQADSLTDYSMYFQKDIAISSISKLLNNRNLNTDLF
;
A
#
# COMPACT_ATOMS: atom_id res chain seq x y z
N MET A 1 -76.36 -49.93 -1.92
CA MET A 1 -75.04 -50.02 -2.57
C MET A 1 -74.65 -48.63 -3.06
N ARG A 2 -73.83 -47.92 -2.29
CA ARG A 2 -73.35 -46.56 -2.54
C ARG A 2 -71.86 -46.61 -2.92
N ASN A 3 -71.46 -45.66 -3.77
CA ASN A 3 -70.14 -45.05 -3.91
C ASN A 3 -68.95 -45.96 -4.26
N LEU A 4 -68.43 -45.79 -5.49
CA LEU A 4 -67.00 -45.91 -5.86
C LEU A 4 -66.84 -45.49 -7.34
N MET A 5 -66.94 -44.20 -7.63
CA MET A 5 -66.43 -43.66 -8.89
C MET A 5 -65.82 -42.28 -8.67
N SER A 6 -64.68 -42.07 -9.35
CA SER A 6 -64.04 -40.79 -9.60
C SER A 6 -63.20 -40.16 -8.48
N LEU A 7 -61.98 -40.67 -8.27
CA LEU A 7 -60.89 -39.95 -7.60
C LEU A 7 -59.58 -39.89 -8.41
N ASN A 8 -59.57 -40.34 -9.68
CA ASN A 8 -58.33 -40.51 -10.45
C ASN A 8 -57.96 -39.32 -11.37
N THR A 9 -58.82 -38.31 -11.51
CA THR A 9 -58.56 -37.13 -12.35
C THR A 9 -57.71 -36.06 -11.64
N GLY A 10 -57.73 -35.99 -10.31
CA GLY A 10 -56.94 -35.02 -9.54
C GLY A 10 -55.43 -35.28 -9.52
N LYS A 11 -54.99 -36.56 -9.53
CA LYS A 11 -53.55 -36.90 -9.47
C LYS A 11 -52.79 -36.51 -10.74
N ASN A 12 -53.39 -36.64 -11.91
CA ASN A 12 -52.76 -36.25 -13.18
C ASN A 12 -52.67 -34.73 -13.35
N PHE A 13 -53.62 -33.98 -12.81
CA PHE A 13 -53.55 -32.52 -12.80
C PHE A 13 -52.40 -32.03 -11.89
N ILE A 14 -52.32 -32.55 -10.66
CA ILE A 14 -51.27 -32.19 -9.70
C ILE A 14 -49.86 -32.52 -10.23
N MET A 15 -49.67 -33.63 -10.94
CA MET A 15 -48.37 -33.97 -11.55
C MET A 15 -47.98 -33.04 -12.71
N LYS A 16 -48.93 -32.60 -13.55
CA LYS A 16 -48.63 -31.65 -14.63
C LYS A 16 -48.28 -30.26 -14.08
N THR A 17 -49.00 -29.79 -13.07
CA THR A 17 -48.71 -28.48 -12.43
C THR A 17 -47.35 -28.47 -11.74
N LYS A 18 -46.96 -29.57 -11.06
CA LYS A 18 -45.63 -29.69 -10.45
C LYS A 18 -44.50 -29.65 -11.50
N ARG A 19 -44.67 -30.31 -12.65
CA ARG A 19 -43.66 -30.25 -13.74
C ARG A 19 -43.53 -28.85 -14.35
N ILE A 20 -44.63 -28.13 -14.52
CA ILE A 20 -44.60 -26.75 -15.03
C ILE A 20 -43.92 -25.82 -14.02
N ILE A 21 -44.26 -25.93 -12.73
CA ILE A 21 -43.61 -25.14 -11.66
C ILE A 21 -42.12 -25.46 -11.57
N SER A 22 -41.72 -26.73 -11.61
CA SER A 22 -40.31 -27.12 -11.61
C SER A 22 -39.55 -26.61 -12.85
N PHE A 23 -40.18 -26.62 -14.03
CA PHE A 23 -39.56 -26.09 -15.25
C PHE A 23 -39.42 -24.56 -15.21
N PHE A 24 -40.42 -23.86 -14.67
CA PHE A 24 -40.35 -22.40 -14.46
C PHE A 24 -39.30 -22.03 -13.41
N LEU A 25 -39.20 -22.78 -12.31
CA LEU A 25 -38.12 -22.61 -11.32
C LEU A 25 -36.75 -22.88 -11.94
N LEU A 26 -36.62 -23.88 -12.80
CA LEU A 26 -35.37 -24.14 -13.52
C LEU A 26 -35.00 -22.98 -14.45
N ILE A 27 -35.96 -22.47 -15.23
CA ILE A 27 -35.75 -21.31 -16.11
C ILE A 27 -35.41 -20.06 -15.28
N ILE A 28 -36.08 -19.82 -14.17
CA ILE A 28 -35.75 -18.70 -13.27
C ILE A 28 -34.35 -18.87 -12.69
N LEU A 29 -33.93 -20.09 -12.33
CA LEU A 29 -32.55 -20.35 -11.87
C LEU A 29 -31.51 -20.14 -13.00
N PHE A 30 -31.84 -20.48 -14.25
CA PHE A 30 -30.97 -20.26 -15.41
C PHE A 30 -30.95 -18.80 -15.89
N VAL A 31 -32.04 -18.05 -15.71
CA VAL A 31 -32.14 -16.63 -16.13
C VAL A 31 -31.67 -15.68 -15.02
N SER A 32 -31.76 -16.08 -13.76
CA SER A 32 -31.40 -15.22 -12.62
C SER A 32 -29.94 -15.34 -12.17
N CYS A 33 -29.17 -16.30 -12.70
CA CYS A 33 -27.73 -16.35 -12.50
C CYS A 33 -27.07 -15.68 -13.72
N LYS A 34 -26.97 -14.35 -13.71
CA LYS A 34 -26.03 -13.66 -14.62
C LYS A 34 -24.66 -14.28 -14.37
N GLN A 35 -24.18 -15.04 -15.35
CA GLN A 35 -22.91 -15.73 -15.32
C GLN A 35 -21.80 -14.69 -15.13
N GLU A 36 -20.77 -15.06 -14.38
CA GLU A 36 -19.58 -14.21 -14.26
C GLU A 36 -18.99 -13.95 -15.65
N GLN A 37 -18.86 -12.67 -15.98
CA GLN A 37 -18.30 -12.17 -17.22
C GLN A 37 -16.83 -11.82 -16.98
N SER A 38 -16.02 -11.91 -18.04
CA SER A 38 -14.64 -11.45 -18.02
C SER A 38 -14.38 -10.62 -19.27
N ARG A 39 -13.71 -9.47 -19.10
CA ARG A 39 -13.27 -8.59 -20.18
C ARG A 39 -11.80 -8.28 -19.97
N GLU A 40 -10.99 -8.54 -20.99
CA GLU A 40 -9.56 -8.22 -21.01
C GLU A 40 -9.34 -7.06 -21.97
N TYR A 41 -8.47 -6.15 -21.55
CA TYR A 41 -8.07 -4.96 -22.26
C TYR A 41 -6.55 -4.95 -22.37
N HIS A 42 -6.04 -4.65 -23.56
CA HIS A 42 -4.62 -4.49 -23.80
C HIS A 42 -4.29 -3.01 -23.79
N LEU A 43 -3.47 -2.60 -22.83
CA LEU A 43 -3.03 -1.22 -22.71
C LEU A 43 -1.72 -1.09 -23.48
N SER A 44 -1.72 -0.21 -24.47
CA SER A 44 -0.55 0.14 -25.25
C SER A 44 -0.28 1.63 -25.15
N GLY A 45 0.98 2.01 -24.95
CA GLY A 45 1.41 3.40 -24.87
C GLY A 45 1.63 3.90 -23.44
N GLU A 46 2.14 5.12 -23.34
CA GLU A 46 2.46 5.80 -22.06
C GLU A 46 1.24 6.49 -21.46
N LYS A 47 0.08 5.82 -21.50
CA LYS A 47 -1.12 6.41 -20.91
C LYS A 47 -1.11 6.28 -19.41
N ASP A 48 -1.48 7.36 -18.75
CA ASP A 48 -1.25 7.50 -17.32
C ASP A 48 -2.40 7.03 -16.46
N ILE A 49 -3.59 6.87 -17.03
CA ILE A 49 -4.82 6.65 -16.28
C ILE A 49 -5.76 5.66 -16.97
N ILE A 50 -6.34 4.77 -16.16
CA ILE A 50 -7.53 3.99 -16.50
C ILE A 50 -8.74 4.54 -15.76
N GLU A 51 -9.82 4.82 -16.48
CA GLU A 51 -11.12 5.16 -15.92
C GLU A 51 -12.12 4.05 -16.26
N ILE A 52 -12.81 3.55 -15.23
CA ILE A 52 -13.84 2.52 -15.32
C ILE A 52 -15.17 3.19 -14.98
N THR A 53 -16.09 3.27 -15.92
CA THR A 53 -17.38 3.94 -15.73
C THR A 53 -18.53 2.97 -15.87
N ASN A 54 -19.45 2.98 -14.91
CA ASN A 54 -20.69 2.21 -15.00
C ASN A 54 -21.79 3.04 -15.67
N ASN A 55 -22.02 2.82 -16.96
CA ASN A 55 -23.10 3.47 -17.72
C ASN A 55 -24.46 2.75 -17.57
N GLY A 56 -24.47 1.61 -16.87
CA GLY A 56 -25.64 0.79 -16.65
C GLY A 56 -26.58 1.37 -15.60
N GLN A 57 -27.78 0.79 -15.51
CA GLN A 57 -28.77 1.15 -14.49
C GLN A 57 -28.61 0.33 -13.20
N GLU A 58 -27.87 -0.78 -13.27
CA GLU A 58 -27.57 -1.65 -12.13
C GLU A 58 -26.16 -1.39 -11.61
N LYS A 59 -25.91 -1.76 -10.35
CA LYS A 59 -24.56 -1.80 -9.78
C LYS A 59 -23.71 -2.83 -10.53
N ALA A 60 -22.50 -2.45 -10.91
CA ALA A 60 -21.47 -3.37 -11.40
C ALA A 60 -20.66 -3.91 -10.23
N VAL A 61 -20.33 -5.21 -10.28
CA VAL A 61 -19.55 -5.89 -9.24
C VAL A 61 -18.40 -6.60 -9.93
N PHE A 62 -17.16 -6.22 -9.63
CA PHE A 62 -16.01 -6.75 -10.38
C PHE A 62 -14.73 -6.86 -9.56
N ARG A 63 -13.82 -7.69 -10.06
CA ARG A 63 -12.44 -7.79 -9.61
C ARG A 63 -11.53 -7.26 -10.70
N ILE A 64 -10.39 -6.74 -10.30
CA ILE A 64 -9.35 -6.23 -11.19
C ILE A 64 -8.18 -7.21 -11.18
N SER A 65 -7.56 -7.42 -12.33
CA SER A 65 -6.24 -8.04 -12.43
C SER A 65 -5.39 -7.30 -13.46
N THR A 66 -4.11 -7.12 -13.15
CA THR A 66 -3.13 -6.46 -14.00
C THR A 66 -1.99 -7.42 -14.29
N ASN A 67 -1.67 -7.65 -15.57
CA ASN A 67 -0.60 -8.58 -15.99
C ASN A 67 -0.75 -10.01 -15.40
N GLY A 68 -1.97 -10.44 -15.11
CA GLY A 68 -2.25 -11.73 -14.47
C GLY A 68 -2.16 -11.72 -12.93
N ASN A 69 -1.82 -10.59 -12.32
CA ASN A 69 -1.82 -10.41 -10.87
C ASN A 69 -3.27 -10.38 -10.35
N GLU A 70 -3.72 -11.49 -9.76
CA GLU A 70 -5.08 -11.67 -9.25
C GLU A 70 -5.15 -11.48 -7.72
N PHE A 71 -4.60 -10.39 -7.17
CA PHE A 71 -4.40 -10.24 -5.71
C PHE A 71 -5.67 -9.90 -4.89
N TYR A 72 -6.84 -10.36 -5.28
CA TYR A 72 -8.12 -10.10 -4.58
C TYR A 72 -8.40 -11.01 -3.37
N SER A 73 -7.47 -11.91 -3.01
CA SER A 73 -7.47 -12.65 -1.74
C SER A 73 -6.05 -13.14 -1.39
N GLU A 74 -5.83 -13.54 -0.14
CA GLU A 74 -4.55 -14.11 0.28
C GLU A 74 -4.24 -15.45 -0.39
N GLU A 75 -5.25 -16.29 -0.64
CA GLU A 75 -5.09 -17.55 -1.39
C GLU A 75 -4.57 -17.27 -2.80
N LYS A 76 -5.02 -16.18 -3.42
CA LYS A 76 -4.57 -15.79 -4.75
C LYS A 76 -3.16 -15.22 -4.73
N ILE A 77 -2.79 -14.46 -3.71
CA ILE A 77 -1.40 -14.03 -3.48
C ILE A 77 -0.50 -15.27 -3.31
N VAL A 78 -0.87 -16.21 -2.45
CA VAL A 78 -0.11 -17.46 -2.25
C VAL A 78 -0.04 -18.30 -3.53
N SER A 79 -1.14 -18.36 -4.29
CA SER A 79 -1.18 -19.06 -5.57
C SER A 79 -0.25 -18.41 -6.59
N PHE A 80 -0.19 -17.07 -6.63
CA PHE A 80 0.74 -16.35 -7.48
C PHE A 80 2.18 -16.67 -7.09
N ILE A 81 2.54 -16.58 -5.80
CA ILE A 81 3.89 -16.88 -5.31
C ILE A 81 4.34 -18.29 -5.71
N LYS A 82 3.45 -19.29 -5.56
CA LYS A 82 3.73 -20.68 -5.94
C LYS A 82 4.03 -20.85 -7.43
N ASN A 83 3.48 -19.98 -8.27
CA ASN A 83 3.62 -20.02 -9.72
C ASN A 83 4.60 -18.97 -10.26
N MET A 84 5.28 -18.21 -9.41
CA MET A 84 6.36 -17.31 -9.85
C MET A 84 7.46 -18.13 -10.51
N ASP A 85 7.97 -17.62 -11.63
CA ASP A 85 9.17 -18.16 -12.26
C ASP A 85 10.33 -18.17 -11.27
N GLU A 86 11.18 -19.18 -11.34
CA GLU A 86 12.37 -19.28 -10.50
C GLU A 86 13.41 -18.24 -10.94
N GLU A 87 13.98 -17.48 -10.00
CA GLU A 87 15.09 -16.56 -10.29
C GLU A 87 16.43 -17.30 -10.47
N TYR A 88 16.54 -18.47 -9.84
CA TYR A 88 17.67 -19.39 -9.95
C TYR A 88 17.19 -20.83 -9.83
N PRO A 89 17.93 -21.82 -10.38
CA PRO A 89 17.50 -23.22 -10.37
C PRO A 89 17.16 -23.69 -8.96
N ASP A 90 16.00 -24.36 -8.82
CA ASP A 90 15.51 -24.93 -7.57
C ASP A 90 15.28 -23.86 -6.47
N GLU A 91 14.87 -22.64 -6.85
CA GLU A 91 14.53 -21.55 -5.91
C GLU A 91 13.50 -22.02 -4.86
N PRO A 92 13.85 -22.04 -3.56
CA PRO A 92 12.95 -22.47 -2.51
C PRO A 92 11.70 -21.58 -2.41
N MET A 93 10.58 -22.17 -1.97
CA MET A 93 9.30 -21.46 -1.91
C MET A 93 9.33 -20.25 -0.96
N GLU A 94 10.06 -20.35 0.15
CA GLU A 94 10.26 -19.23 1.07
C GLU A 94 11.01 -18.06 0.43
N MET A 95 11.89 -18.34 -0.54
CA MET A 95 12.62 -17.31 -1.29
C MET A 95 11.73 -16.63 -2.33
N LYS A 96 10.80 -17.36 -2.96
CA LYS A 96 9.75 -16.76 -3.80
C LYS A 96 8.86 -15.82 -2.98
N ALA A 97 8.49 -16.21 -1.76
CA ALA A 97 7.70 -15.35 -0.87
C ALA A 97 8.47 -14.09 -0.46
N PHE A 98 9.76 -14.23 -0.11
CA PHE A 98 10.64 -13.11 0.18
C PHE A 98 10.72 -12.13 -0.99
N ARG A 99 11.01 -12.65 -2.19
CA ARG A 99 11.10 -11.87 -3.42
C ARG A 99 9.78 -11.17 -3.75
N PHE A 100 8.66 -11.86 -3.59
CA PHE A 100 7.34 -11.28 -3.77
C PHE A 100 7.14 -10.04 -2.89
N VAL A 101 7.37 -10.13 -1.58
CA VAL A 101 7.19 -8.96 -0.71
C VAL A 101 8.22 -7.87 -1.04
N ARG A 102 9.47 -8.22 -1.32
CA ARG A 102 10.51 -7.27 -1.74
C ARG A 102 10.11 -6.49 -2.99
N ASP A 103 9.57 -7.17 -4.01
CA ASP A 103 9.33 -6.61 -5.34
C ASP A 103 7.95 -5.92 -5.46
N TYR A 104 6.99 -6.29 -4.61
CA TYR A 104 5.63 -5.76 -4.62
C TYR A 104 5.33 -4.79 -3.47
N THR A 105 6.33 -4.46 -2.63
CA THR A 105 6.18 -3.44 -1.58
C THR A 105 7.41 -2.56 -1.49
N TRP A 106 7.33 -1.33 -0.94
CA TRP A 106 8.51 -0.47 -0.63
C TRP A 106 8.55 -0.03 0.85
N HIS A 107 9.70 0.47 1.30
CA HIS A 107 9.85 1.05 2.65
C HIS A 107 9.24 2.45 2.64
N ASP A 108 8.30 2.73 3.54
CA ASP A 108 7.62 4.03 3.64
C ASP A 108 7.18 4.31 5.08
N ASP A 109 6.69 5.52 5.32
CA ASP A 109 6.09 5.92 6.58
C ASP A 109 4.79 5.14 6.91
N LEU A 110 4.32 5.28 8.15
CA LEU A 110 3.09 4.64 8.59
C LEU A 110 1.84 5.42 8.21
N VAL A 111 0.99 4.85 7.34
CA VAL A 111 -0.42 5.30 7.22
C VAL A 111 -1.19 5.06 8.52
N THR A 112 -0.90 3.94 9.18
CA THR A 112 -1.57 3.51 10.41
C THR A 112 -0.62 2.76 11.33
N ARG A 113 -0.99 2.67 12.60
CA ARG A 113 -0.31 1.84 13.61
C ARG A 113 -1.08 0.57 13.94
N HIS A 114 -2.23 0.34 13.30
CA HIS A 114 -3.10 -0.79 13.60
C HIS A 114 -2.64 -2.06 12.88
N THR A 115 -2.84 -3.19 13.54
CA THR A 115 -2.31 -4.48 13.06
C THR A 115 -3.08 -5.04 11.87
N TRP A 116 -4.29 -4.56 11.54
CA TRP A 116 -4.99 -4.98 10.32
C TRP A 116 -4.17 -4.69 9.05
N ALA A 117 -3.23 -3.74 9.10
CA ALA A 117 -2.29 -3.46 8.02
C ALA A 117 -1.21 -4.52 7.83
N TYR A 118 -1.06 -5.49 8.75
CA TYR A 118 -0.21 -6.67 8.58
C TYR A 118 -0.82 -7.71 7.65
N SER A 119 -2.07 -7.52 7.22
CA SER A 119 -2.70 -8.35 6.20
C SER A 119 -1.91 -8.23 4.89
N PRO A 120 -1.45 -9.37 4.31
CA PRO A 120 -0.78 -9.38 3.01
C PRO A 120 -1.62 -8.72 1.91
N TYR A 121 -2.94 -8.88 1.98
CA TYR A 121 -3.85 -8.26 1.04
C TYR A 121 -3.78 -6.73 1.06
N ILE A 122 -3.90 -6.13 2.25
CA ILE A 122 -3.95 -4.67 2.41
C ILE A 122 -2.61 -4.06 2.02
N MET A 123 -1.52 -4.68 2.47
CA MET A 123 -0.18 -4.27 2.12
C MET A 123 0.01 -4.30 0.60
N VAL A 124 -0.33 -5.40 -0.08
CA VAL A 124 -0.06 -5.53 -1.52
C VAL A 124 -1.02 -4.73 -2.38
N ASN A 125 -2.31 -4.62 -2.07
CA ASN A 125 -3.28 -3.98 -2.96
C ASN A 125 -3.48 -2.49 -2.69
N SER A 126 -3.38 -2.08 -1.41
CA SER A 126 -3.77 -0.75 -0.99
C SER A 126 -2.59 0.12 -0.60
N PHE A 127 -1.84 -0.23 0.45
CA PHE A 127 -0.75 0.65 0.89
C PHE A 127 0.46 0.58 -0.03
N GLY A 128 0.88 -0.63 -0.39
CA GLY A 128 2.11 -0.93 -1.10
C GLY A 128 3.39 -0.62 -0.31
N GLY A 129 3.37 0.38 0.57
CA GLY A 129 4.50 0.77 1.42
C GLY A 129 4.19 0.71 2.91
N GLY A 130 5.25 0.64 3.71
CA GLY A 130 5.20 0.80 5.15
C GLY A 130 6.56 0.49 5.79
N LEU A 131 6.65 0.73 7.11
CA LEU A 131 7.89 0.50 7.85
C LEU A 131 8.28 -0.99 7.89
N CYS A 132 9.53 -1.26 8.28
CA CYS A 132 10.11 -2.60 8.39
C CYS A 132 9.21 -3.61 9.11
N GLY A 133 8.54 -3.20 10.19
CA GLY A 133 7.60 -4.05 10.93
C GLY A 133 6.40 -4.53 10.11
N PHE A 134 5.86 -3.69 9.23
CA PHE A 134 4.69 -4.02 8.42
C PHE A 134 5.07 -4.96 7.26
N ARG A 135 6.22 -4.71 6.63
CA ARG A 135 6.77 -5.55 5.58
C ARG A 135 7.18 -6.92 6.11
N SER A 136 7.88 -6.94 7.25
CA SER A 136 8.24 -8.17 7.98
C SER A 136 7.00 -8.97 8.38
N ALA A 137 5.99 -8.32 8.98
CA ALA A 137 4.74 -8.99 9.31
C ALA A 137 4.01 -9.54 8.08
N THR A 138 4.01 -8.82 6.97
CA THR A 138 3.42 -9.28 5.69
C THR A 138 4.12 -10.55 5.20
N LEU A 139 5.46 -10.56 5.15
CA LEU A 139 6.23 -11.74 4.76
C LEU A 139 5.97 -12.92 5.70
N THR A 140 6.00 -12.69 7.01
CA THR A 140 5.74 -13.73 8.02
C THR A 140 4.35 -14.34 7.86
N ASN A 141 3.31 -13.52 7.65
CA ASN A 141 1.94 -14.01 7.45
C ASN A 141 1.80 -14.80 6.14
N ILE A 142 2.47 -14.39 5.05
CA ILE A 142 2.53 -15.17 3.80
C ILE A 142 3.19 -16.53 4.02
N LEU A 143 4.33 -16.58 4.73
CA LEU A 143 5.06 -17.82 5.01
C LEU A 143 4.22 -18.78 5.86
N ILE A 144 3.53 -18.27 6.88
CA ILE A 144 2.58 -19.06 7.69
C ILE A 144 1.46 -19.63 6.81
N LYS A 145 0.89 -18.83 5.90
CA LYS A 145 -0.15 -19.28 4.96
C LYS A 145 0.36 -20.31 3.96
N LEU A 146 1.65 -20.26 3.61
CA LEU A 146 2.35 -21.27 2.80
C LEU A 146 2.60 -22.58 3.56
N GLY A 147 2.39 -22.60 4.88
CA GLY A 147 2.56 -23.77 5.73
C GLY A 147 3.92 -23.86 6.42
N PHE A 148 4.71 -22.78 6.39
CA PHE A 148 5.97 -22.71 7.11
C PHE A 148 5.77 -22.29 8.57
N GLU A 149 6.68 -22.72 9.43
CA GLU A 149 6.87 -22.08 10.73
C GLU A 149 7.70 -20.81 10.50
N ALA A 150 7.16 -19.65 10.88
CA ALA A 150 7.79 -18.35 10.66
C ALA A 150 7.47 -17.40 11.82
N ARG A 151 8.36 -16.43 12.06
CA ARG A 151 8.24 -15.41 13.11
C ARG A 151 8.93 -14.11 12.68
N SER A 152 8.67 -13.02 13.39
CA SER A 152 9.39 -11.75 13.21
C SER A 152 10.11 -11.34 14.49
N TRP A 153 11.23 -10.64 14.35
CA TRP A 153 12.02 -10.09 15.46
C TRP A 153 12.10 -8.57 15.37
N CYS A 154 11.86 -7.89 16.49
CA CYS A 154 12.18 -6.48 16.67
C CYS A 154 13.59 -6.35 17.27
N LEU A 155 14.46 -5.58 16.62
CA LEU A 155 15.89 -5.42 16.90
C LEU A 155 16.23 -3.97 17.31
N GLU A 156 15.44 -3.36 18.20
CA GLU A 156 15.57 -1.94 18.58
C GLU A 156 15.55 -0.96 17.38
N GLY A 157 14.39 -0.82 16.73
CA GLY A 157 14.22 0.11 15.61
C GLY A 157 14.34 -0.53 14.22
N HIS A 158 14.58 -1.84 14.15
CA HIS A 158 14.44 -2.63 12.93
C HIS A 158 13.62 -3.89 13.16
N VAL A 159 12.92 -4.38 12.14
CA VAL A 159 12.13 -5.61 12.25
C VAL A 159 12.39 -6.51 11.05
N VAL A 160 12.66 -7.80 11.32
CA VAL A 160 13.05 -8.80 10.32
C VAL A 160 12.26 -10.08 10.47
N THR A 161 12.22 -10.92 9.43
CA THR A 161 11.48 -12.18 9.41
C THR A 161 12.45 -13.35 9.52
N GLU A 162 12.06 -14.41 10.24
CA GLU A 162 12.70 -15.71 10.18
C GLU A 162 11.71 -16.79 9.74
N VAL A 163 12.22 -17.78 8.99
CA VAL A 163 11.47 -18.96 8.57
C VAL A 163 12.22 -20.23 8.91
N TYR A 164 11.53 -21.25 9.41
CA TYR A 164 12.09 -22.55 9.70
C TYR A 164 11.87 -23.51 8.52
N THR A 165 12.96 -23.86 7.84
CA THR A 165 12.97 -24.76 6.68
C THR A 165 14.27 -25.57 6.67
N ASP A 166 14.25 -26.78 6.10
CA ASP A 166 15.42 -27.67 6.05
C ASP A 166 16.06 -27.90 7.44
N ASN A 167 15.21 -28.03 8.47
CA ASN A 167 15.59 -28.19 9.88
C ASN A 167 16.40 -27.02 10.49
N LYS A 168 16.33 -25.81 9.94
CA LYS A 168 16.98 -24.62 10.49
C LYS A 168 16.18 -23.34 10.30
N TRP A 169 16.50 -22.33 11.10
CA TRP A 169 16.00 -20.97 10.92
C TRP A 169 16.82 -20.22 9.87
N LYS A 170 16.15 -19.45 9.02
CA LYS A 170 16.76 -18.60 7.98
C LYS A 170 16.19 -17.18 8.16
N LEU A 171 17.05 -16.18 8.33
CA LEU A 171 16.64 -14.78 8.46
C LEU A 171 16.53 -14.09 7.10
N MET A 172 15.46 -13.34 6.94
CA MET A 172 15.11 -12.57 5.75
C MET A 172 14.80 -11.13 6.15
N ASP A 173 15.63 -10.20 5.70
CA ASP A 173 15.41 -8.78 5.87
C ASP A 173 14.74 -8.22 4.61
N VAL A 174 13.41 -8.34 4.58
CA VAL A 174 12.61 -7.91 3.43
C VAL A 174 12.55 -6.40 3.28
N ASP A 175 12.84 -5.65 4.34
CA ASP A 175 12.88 -4.18 4.30
C ASP A 175 14.00 -3.69 3.40
N TYR A 176 15.21 -4.23 3.60
CA TYR A 176 16.34 -3.93 2.73
C TYR A 176 16.54 -4.91 1.57
N GLY A 177 15.67 -5.91 1.44
CA GLY A 177 15.76 -6.91 0.38
C GLY A 177 17.03 -7.76 0.48
N VAL A 178 17.52 -8.04 1.69
CA VAL A 178 18.78 -8.75 1.93
C VAL A 178 18.61 -10.00 2.82
N TYR A 179 19.52 -10.94 2.67
CA TYR A 179 19.78 -12.04 3.61
C TYR A 179 21.28 -12.33 3.63
N TYR A 180 21.76 -12.90 4.73
CA TYR A 180 23.19 -13.12 4.98
C TYR A 180 23.50 -14.60 5.08
N PHE A 181 24.76 -14.97 4.80
CA PHE A 181 25.20 -16.36 4.84
C PHE A 181 26.12 -16.62 6.03
N ASN A 182 25.95 -17.78 6.67
CA ASN A 182 26.85 -18.27 7.70
C ASN A 182 28.14 -18.84 7.08
N SER A 183 29.03 -19.41 7.91
CA SER A 183 30.31 -19.96 7.43
C SER A 183 30.18 -21.16 6.50
N GLU A 184 29.04 -21.85 6.53
CA GLU A 184 28.73 -23.05 5.73
C GLU A 184 28.10 -22.69 4.37
N GLY A 185 27.94 -21.40 4.08
CA GLY A 185 27.30 -20.91 2.85
C GLY A 185 25.78 -21.01 2.88
N GLU A 186 25.19 -21.17 4.07
CA GLU A 186 23.76 -21.27 4.28
C GLU A 186 23.17 -19.93 4.76
N ILE A 187 21.89 -19.65 4.52
CA ILE A 187 21.25 -18.44 5.06
C ILE A 187 21.29 -18.49 6.59
N ALA A 188 21.90 -17.48 7.19
CA ALA A 188 22.06 -17.36 8.64
C ALA A 188 20.72 -17.09 9.33
N SER A 189 20.54 -17.67 10.51
CA SER A 189 19.48 -17.35 11.45
C SER A 189 19.74 -16.02 12.18
N TYR A 190 18.69 -15.50 12.82
CA TYR A 190 18.77 -14.40 13.78
C TYR A 190 19.84 -14.67 14.85
N GLU A 191 19.83 -15.87 15.44
CA GLU A 191 20.77 -16.24 16.50
C GLU A 191 22.22 -16.24 16.01
N GLU A 192 22.48 -16.74 14.80
CA GLU A 192 23.83 -16.69 14.20
C GLU A 192 24.29 -15.25 13.94
N LEU A 193 23.40 -14.38 13.46
CA LEU A 193 23.73 -12.97 13.21
C LEU A 193 23.98 -12.20 14.51
N CYS A 194 23.24 -12.49 15.59
CA CYS A 194 23.48 -11.93 16.91
C CYS A 194 24.82 -12.38 17.50
N ASN A 195 25.13 -13.67 17.38
CA ASN A 195 26.37 -14.24 17.88
C ASN A 195 27.59 -13.81 17.06
N ASN A 196 27.41 -13.54 15.76
CA ASN A 196 28.46 -13.09 14.87
C ASN A 196 27.99 -12.00 13.90
N PRO A 197 27.89 -10.73 14.35
CA PRO A 197 27.46 -9.62 13.50
C PRO A 197 28.40 -9.32 12.33
N THR A 198 29.62 -9.90 12.31
CA THR A 198 30.55 -9.76 11.17
C THR A 198 30.05 -10.44 9.90
N LEU A 199 29.07 -11.36 10.01
CA LEU A 199 28.36 -11.92 8.86
C LEU A 199 27.60 -10.85 8.06
N ILE A 200 27.31 -9.69 8.67
CA ILE A 200 26.68 -8.54 8.01
C ILE A 200 27.73 -7.62 7.38
N THR A 201 28.78 -7.26 8.10
CA THR A 201 29.80 -6.31 7.59
C THR A 201 30.77 -6.93 6.59
N ASN A 202 31.00 -8.25 6.70
CA ASN A 202 31.89 -9.01 5.83
C ASN A 202 31.24 -10.36 5.45
N PRO A 203 30.12 -10.35 4.71
CA PRO A 203 29.42 -11.57 4.33
C PRO A 203 30.27 -12.41 3.37
N GLN A 204 30.13 -13.74 3.45
CA GLN A 204 30.78 -14.64 2.48
C GLN A 204 30.34 -14.34 1.04
N LYS A 205 29.08 -13.95 0.87
CA LYS A 205 28.48 -13.59 -0.41
C LYS A 205 27.59 -12.37 -0.22
N LYS A 206 27.83 -11.32 -1.01
CA LYS A 206 26.92 -10.19 -1.16
C LYS A 206 25.90 -10.52 -2.23
N ILE A 207 24.62 -10.32 -1.92
CA ILE A 207 23.53 -10.53 -2.88
C ILE A 207 23.07 -9.22 -3.52
N LEU A 208 23.31 -8.09 -2.83
CA LEU A 208 23.16 -6.76 -3.39
C LEU A 208 24.48 -6.30 -3.99
N LYS A 209 24.40 -5.51 -5.06
CA LYS A 209 25.50 -4.88 -5.78
C LYS A 209 25.72 -3.46 -5.25
N GLU A 210 26.91 -2.90 -5.50
CA GLU A 210 27.28 -1.53 -5.07
C GLU A 210 26.36 -0.44 -5.62
N GLU A 211 25.72 -0.70 -6.76
CA GLU A 211 24.74 0.18 -7.41
C GLU A 211 23.34 0.15 -6.75
N ASP A 212 23.08 -0.83 -5.87
CA ASP A 212 21.80 -0.91 -5.15
C ASP A 212 21.73 0.18 -4.08
N TYR A 213 20.60 0.90 -4.04
CA TYR A 213 20.37 2.03 -3.15
C TYR A 213 20.70 1.74 -1.68
N TYR A 214 20.37 0.54 -1.19
CA TYR A 214 20.61 0.15 0.19
C TYR A 214 21.97 -0.51 0.45
N TYR A 215 22.82 -0.70 -0.56
CA TYR A 215 24.05 -1.48 -0.45
C TYR A 215 24.94 -1.10 0.74
N VAL A 216 25.23 0.20 0.88
CA VAL A 216 26.09 0.71 1.96
C VAL A 216 25.45 0.46 3.32
N LYS A 217 24.13 0.63 3.42
CA LYS A 217 23.37 0.47 4.67
C LYS A 217 23.35 -1.00 5.11
N VAL A 218 23.08 -1.93 4.19
CA VAL A 218 22.94 -3.36 4.53
C VAL A 218 24.25 -4.02 4.96
N TYR A 219 25.39 -3.54 4.49
CA TYR A 219 26.69 -4.10 4.88
C TYR A 219 27.42 -3.20 5.90
N SER A 220 26.69 -2.35 6.61
CA SER A 220 27.24 -1.38 7.56
C SER A 220 27.41 -1.95 8.98
N GLY A 221 28.34 -1.35 9.72
CA GLY A 221 28.45 -1.60 11.17
C GLY A 221 27.22 -1.14 11.95
N GLN A 222 26.47 -0.14 11.46
CA GLN A 222 25.25 0.35 12.10
C GLN A 222 24.16 -0.73 12.09
N LEU A 223 23.92 -1.35 10.93
CA LEU A 223 22.97 -2.47 10.85
C LEU A 223 23.47 -3.65 11.69
N ALA A 224 24.74 -4.01 11.60
CA ALA A 224 25.32 -5.09 12.40
C ALA A 224 25.17 -4.86 13.92
N ASN A 225 25.28 -3.60 14.37
CA ASN A 225 25.11 -3.25 15.78
C ASN A 225 23.71 -3.59 16.30
N LEU A 226 22.66 -3.41 15.50
CA LEU A 226 21.27 -3.78 15.88
C LEU A 226 21.14 -5.27 16.21
N TYR A 227 21.93 -6.13 15.57
CA TYR A 227 21.96 -7.56 15.88
C TYR A 227 22.81 -7.87 17.11
N SER A 228 23.82 -7.05 17.40
CA SER A 228 24.74 -7.28 18.53
C SER A 228 24.16 -6.90 19.90
N THR A 229 23.19 -5.99 19.94
CA THR A 229 22.54 -5.49 21.15
C THR A 229 21.29 -6.30 21.49
N THR A 230 21.45 -7.56 21.88
CA THR A 230 20.30 -8.48 22.02
C THR A 230 19.44 -8.30 23.28
N ALA A 231 19.73 -7.31 24.13
CA ALA A 231 19.15 -7.20 25.46
C ALA A 231 17.64 -6.85 25.42
N ASP A 232 17.19 -6.25 24.33
CA ASP A 232 15.84 -5.74 24.12
C ASP A 232 15.19 -6.32 22.85
N ASN A 233 15.85 -7.27 22.20
CA ASN A 233 15.28 -7.98 21.07
C ASN A 233 14.07 -8.81 21.53
N VAL A 234 12.94 -8.63 20.86
CA VAL A 234 11.67 -9.30 21.19
C VAL A 234 11.03 -9.86 19.94
N GLU A 235 10.28 -10.95 20.10
CA GLU A 235 9.41 -11.44 19.03
C GLU A 235 8.35 -10.38 18.71
N PHE A 236 8.25 -10.01 17.43
CA PHE A 236 7.34 -8.99 16.94
C PHE A 236 5.97 -9.62 16.66
N ASP A 237 4.91 -9.03 17.21
CA ASP A 237 3.55 -9.55 17.03
C ASP A 237 3.02 -9.22 15.63
N VAL A 238 2.96 -10.25 14.78
CA VAL A 238 2.50 -10.15 13.38
C VAL A 238 0.99 -10.40 13.22
N ARG A 239 0.27 -10.64 14.31
CA ARG A 239 -1.15 -11.04 14.24
C ARG A 239 -2.04 -9.89 13.80
N TYR A 240 -3.00 -10.19 12.94
CA TYR A 240 -4.06 -9.29 12.51
C TYR A 240 -5.42 -10.00 12.54
N ASN A 241 -6.49 -9.24 12.31
CA ASN A 241 -7.83 -9.82 12.24
C ASN A 241 -7.96 -10.71 10.99
N ARG A 242 -8.10 -12.02 11.22
CA ARG A 242 -8.20 -13.04 10.18
C ARG A 242 -9.55 -13.09 9.46
N SER A 243 -10.52 -12.22 9.80
CA SER A 243 -11.74 -12.08 9.00
C SER A 243 -11.41 -11.78 7.54
N LEU A 244 -10.33 -11.05 7.29
CA LEU A 244 -9.82 -10.71 5.96
C LEU A 244 -9.23 -11.89 5.20
N GLU A 245 -8.77 -12.96 5.88
CA GLU A 245 -8.07 -14.08 5.23
C GLU A 245 -8.95 -14.83 4.22
N ASN A 246 -10.27 -14.83 4.41
CA ASN A 246 -11.21 -15.65 3.62
C ASN A 246 -12.16 -14.81 2.75
N GLU A 247 -11.98 -13.49 2.71
CA GLU A 247 -12.82 -12.63 1.91
C GLU A 247 -12.30 -12.55 0.47
N GLU A 248 -13.14 -12.94 -0.49
CA GLU A 248 -12.90 -12.58 -1.88
C GLU A 248 -13.38 -11.15 -2.10
N LEU A 249 -12.42 -10.27 -2.36
CA LEU A 249 -12.68 -8.86 -2.42
C LEU A 249 -13.07 -8.42 -3.83
N TYR A 250 -14.03 -7.50 -3.90
CA TYR A 250 -14.61 -7.01 -5.15
C TYR A 250 -14.97 -5.54 -5.02
N PHE A 251 -14.88 -4.83 -6.14
CA PHE A 251 -15.33 -3.47 -6.32
C PHE A 251 -16.82 -3.47 -6.64
N GLU A 252 -17.55 -2.58 -5.98
CA GLU A 252 -18.93 -2.25 -6.31
C GLU A 252 -19.00 -0.83 -6.89
N LEU A 253 -19.40 -0.72 -8.15
CA LEU A 253 -19.54 0.56 -8.84
C LEU A 253 -21.03 0.83 -9.12
N PRO A 254 -21.66 1.79 -8.42
CA PRO A 254 -23.03 2.20 -8.68
C PRO A 254 -23.29 2.69 -10.10
N SER A 255 -24.56 2.77 -10.49
CA SER A 255 -24.96 3.38 -11.76
C SER A 255 -24.47 4.84 -11.84
N GLY A 256 -23.84 5.21 -12.96
CA GLY A 256 -23.28 6.54 -13.21
C GLY A 256 -22.00 6.87 -12.46
N ALA A 257 -21.48 5.96 -11.63
CA ALA A 257 -20.20 6.15 -10.95
C ALA A 257 -19.02 5.80 -11.86
N SER A 258 -17.87 6.43 -11.61
CA SER A 258 -16.60 6.09 -12.26
C SER A 258 -15.48 5.89 -11.23
N MET A 259 -14.56 4.99 -11.55
CA MET A 259 -13.37 4.72 -10.76
C MET A 259 -12.12 4.93 -11.62
N THR A 260 -11.19 5.74 -11.13
CA THR A 260 -9.98 6.13 -11.82
C THR A 260 -8.75 5.57 -11.11
N PHE A 261 -7.83 4.97 -11.86
CA PHE A 261 -6.56 4.43 -11.35
C PHE A 261 -5.37 5.06 -12.10
N PRO A 262 -4.35 5.60 -11.42
CA PRO A 262 -3.08 5.94 -12.04
C PRO A 262 -2.28 4.69 -12.41
N PHE A 263 -1.71 4.72 -13.62
CA PHE A 263 -0.95 3.64 -14.26
C PHE A 263 0.45 4.10 -14.75
N ASN A 264 0.89 5.33 -14.41
CA ASN A 264 2.20 5.88 -14.82
C ASN A 264 3.32 5.59 -13.82
N LYS A 265 4.51 5.25 -14.35
CA LYS A 265 5.81 5.24 -13.64
C LYS A 265 6.11 6.52 -12.84
N LYS A 266 5.68 7.71 -13.30
CA LYS A 266 5.88 8.97 -12.57
C LYS A 266 5.31 8.93 -11.14
N TYR A 267 4.25 8.15 -10.94
CA TYR A 267 3.60 7.97 -9.64
C TYR A 267 4.06 6.69 -8.90
N THR A 268 5.09 6.00 -9.41
CA THR A 268 5.62 4.74 -8.82
C THR A 268 6.91 4.96 -8.02
N GLY A 269 7.45 6.19 -7.99
CA GLY A 269 8.79 6.51 -7.49
C GLY A 269 8.87 6.84 -6.00
N ASN A 270 8.15 6.10 -5.15
CA ASN A 270 7.85 6.40 -3.74
C ASN A 270 6.60 7.28 -3.60
N PHE A 271 5.90 7.16 -2.46
CA PHE A 271 4.60 7.76 -2.10
C PHE A 271 3.35 7.02 -2.56
N TYR A 272 2.32 7.18 -1.72
CA TYR A 272 0.97 6.67 -1.92
C TYR A 272 0.39 7.17 -3.24
N ALA A 273 -0.08 6.22 -4.06
CA ALA A 273 -0.98 6.54 -5.15
C ALA A 273 -2.43 6.41 -4.67
N PHE A 274 -3.32 7.17 -5.30
CA PHE A 274 -4.74 7.09 -5.00
C PHE A 274 -5.55 6.67 -6.22
N ALA A 275 -6.47 5.73 -6.01
CA ALA A 275 -7.61 5.59 -6.89
C ALA A 275 -8.70 6.58 -6.48
N GLU A 276 -9.38 7.16 -7.47
CA GLU A 276 -10.50 8.06 -7.26
C GLU A 276 -11.80 7.35 -7.60
N LEU A 277 -12.82 7.49 -6.76
CA LEU A 277 -14.18 7.02 -7.03
C LEU A 277 -15.13 8.21 -7.02
N ASP A 278 -15.68 8.53 -8.17
CA ASP A 278 -16.71 9.55 -8.34
C ASP A 278 -18.09 8.91 -8.23
N ILE A 279 -18.85 9.31 -7.21
CA ILE A 279 -20.25 8.92 -7.03
C ILE A 279 -21.17 10.06 -7.48
N PRO A 280 -22.11 9.82 -8.41
CA PRO A 280 -22.98 10.86 -8.93
C PRO A 280 -23.93 11.40 -7.86
N SER A 281 -24.35 12.66 -8.03
CA SER A 281 -25.36 13.28 -7.17
C SER A 281 -26.64 12.43 -7.08
N GLY A 282 -27.21 12.40 -5.88
CA GLY A 282 -28.47 11.71 -5.57
C GLY A 282 -28.31 10.23 -5.22
N TYR A 283 -27.14 9.61 -5.46
CA TYR A 283 -26.93 8.22 -5.07
C TYR A 283 -26.84 8.07 -3.54
N THR A 284 -27.60 7.14 -2.99
CA THR A 284 -27.52 6.68 -1.60
C THR A 284 -27.47 5.17 -1.54
N GLY A 285 -26.89 4.63 -0.47
CA GLY A 285 -26.76 3.19 -0.25
C GLY A 285 -25.32 2.75 -0.04
N LYS A 286 -25.14 1.42 0.01
CA LYS A 286 -23.86 0.79 0.33
C LYS A 286 -22.99 0.62 -0.90
N ILE A 287 -21.71 0.89 -0.73
CA ILE A 287 -20.64 0.57 -1.67
C ILE A 287 -19.58 -0.26 -0.95
N ASN A 288 -18.96 -1.17 -1.69
CA ASN A 288 -17.82 -1.95 -1.23
C ASN A 288 -16.63 -1.69 -2.16
N ILE A 289 -15.58 -1.09 -1.62
CA ILE A 289 -14.34 -0.81 -2.36
C ILE A 289 -13.20 -1.40 -1.52
N PRO A 290 -12.52 -2.44 -2.02
CA PRO A 290 -11.61 -3.23 -1.21
C PRO A 290 -10.23 -2.58 -1.08
N LEU A 291 -10.21 -1.28 -0.81
CA LEU A 291 -9.04 -0.44 -0.64
C LEU A 291 -9.24 0.42 0.61
N VAL A 292 -8.15 0.79 1.26
CA VAL A 292 -8.19 1.66 2.42
C VAL A 292 -8.53 3.07 1.96
N ILE A 293 -9.57 3.66 2.55
CA ILE A 293 -9.98 5.02 2.24
C ILE A 293 -8.89 6.01 2.69
N ALA A 294 -8.47 6.87 1.76
CA ALA A 294 -7.49 7.94 1.99
C ALA A 294 -8.16 9.31 2.22
N GLY A 295 -9.39 9.49 1.76
CA GLY A 295 -10.09 10.76 1.89
C GLY A 295 -11.39 10.82 1.10
N MET A 296 -12.06 11.96 1.19
CA MET A 296 -13.24 12.25 0.38
C MET A 296 -13.42 13.76 0.21
N THR A 297 -14.03 14.18 -0.89
CA THR A 297 -14.39 15.57 -1.18
C THR A 297 -15.83 15.69 -1.67
N GLY A 298 -16.41 16.88 -1.53
CA GLY A 298 -17.80 17.17 -1.89
C GLY A 298 -18.64 17.50 -0.67
N THR A 299 -19.95 17.24 -0.76
CA THR A 299 -20.90 17.53 0.32
C THR A 299 -21.85 16.36 0.48
N GLY A 300 -22.14 15.99 1.73
CA GLY A 300 -23.03 14.89 2.04
C GLY A 300 -22.72 14.27 3.39
N VAL A 301 -23.33 13.12 3.65
CA VAL A 301 -23.13 12.32 4.86
C VAL A 301 -22.85 10.87 4.46
N VAL A 302 -21.79 10.32 5.02
CA VAL A 302 -21.41 8.92 4.85
C VAL A 302 -21.35 8.23 6.21
N LYS A 303 -21.68 6.95 6.25
CA LYS A 303 -21.55 6.09 7.42
C LYS A 303 -20.42 5.08 7.19
N TYR A 304 -19.47 5.04 8.11
CA TYR A 304 -18.33 4.13 8.12
C TYR A 304 -18.10 3.59 9.54
N ASN A 305 -18.04 2.26 9.70
CA ASN A 305 -17.91 1.57 11.01
C ASN A 305 -18.77 2.19 12.13
N GLU A 306 -20.08 2.21 11.91
CA GLU A 306 -21.11 2.79 12.80
C GLU A 306 -21.08 4.31 13.02
N THR A 307 -20.10 5.03 12.49
CA THR A 307 -19.99 6.48 12.65
C THR A 307 -20.42 7.22 11.40
N ASN A 308 -21.23 8.28 11.57
CA ASN A 308 -21.60 9.18 10.49
C ASN A 308 -20.59 10.32 10.39
N PHE A 309 -20.09 10.55 9.17
CA PHE A 309 -19.16 11.63 8.85
C PHE A 309 -19.81 12.58 7.85
N LYS A 310 -19.63 13.88 8.09
CA LYS A 310 -19.87 14.87 7.03
C LYS A 310 -18.68 14.84 6.09
N VAL A 311 -18.94 14.72 4.79
CA VAL A 311 -17.90 14.58 3.76
C VAL A 311 -16.86 15.70 3.83
N ASN A 312 -17.31 16.95 3.99
CA ASN A 312 -16.44 18.14 4.08
C ASN A 312 -15.72 18.31 5.43
N HIS A 313 -15.89 17.38 6.37
CA HIS A 313 -15.16 17.33 7.65
C HIS A 313 -14.54 15.95 7.88
N PHE A 314 -14.34 15.17 6.81
CA PHE A 314 -13.74 13.85 6.91
C PHE A 314 -12.23 13.99 7.12
N ASP A 315 -11.75 13.54 8.29
CA ASP A 315 -10.32 13.46 8.59
C ASP A 315 -9.88 11.99 8.44
N PRO A 316 -9.19 11.62 7.35
CA PRO A 316 -8.79 10.25 7.08
C PRO A 316 -7.83 9.70 8.14
N VAL A 317 -6.91 10.51 8.66
CA VAL A 317 -5.96 10.09 9.68
C VAL A 317 -6.70 9.71 10.95
N THR A 318 -7.65 10.54 11.37
CA THR A 318 -8.51 10.23 12.52
C THR A 318 -9.38 9.01 12.28
N VAL A 319 -9.96 8.85 11.08
CA VAL A 319 -10.80 7.70 10.77
C VAL A 319 -9.98 6.41 10.77
N ILE A 320 -8.85 6.36 10.06
CA ILE A 320 -7.99 5.18 9.99
C ILE A 320 -7.44 4.84 11.38
N ASN A 321 -6.93 5.82 12.13
CA ASN A 321 -6.28 5.59 13.43
C ASN A 321 -7.24 5.33 14.59
N LYS A 322 -8.55 5.52 14.43
CA LYS A 322 -9.54 5.14 15.47
C LYS A 322 -10.07 3.72 15.33
N GLN A 323 -9.74 3.03 14.23
CA GLN A 323 -10.37 1.76 13.88
C GLN A 323 -9.43 0.60 14.18
N ASN A 324 -9.82 -0.24 15.14
CA ASN A 324 -9.11 -1.48 15.45
C ASN A 324 -9.31 -2.55 14.36
N GLU A 325 -10.33 -2.38 13.52
CA GLU A 325 -10.66 -3.26 12.40
C GLU A 325 -10.96 -2.42 11.16
N ILE A 326 -10.50 -2.90 10.01
CA ILE A 326 -10.76 -2.27 8.71
C ILE A 326 -12.10 -2.78 8.14
N SER A 327 -12.84 -1.89 7.50
CA SER A 327 -14.00 -2.24 6.69
C SER A 327 -13.82 -1.65 5.30
N PHE A 328 -14.18 -2.41 4.28
CA PHE A 328 -14.20 -1.94 2.89
C PHE A 328 -15.60 -1.44 2.46
N GLN A 329 -16.58 -1.58 3.35
CA GLN A 329 -17.95 -1.14 3.12
C GLN A 329 -18.19 0.24 3.71
N LEU A 330 -18.77 1.12 2.91
CA LEU A 330 -19.24 2.44 3.31
C LEU A 330 -20.70 2.61 2.84
N GLU A 331 -21.50 3.34 3.62
CA GLU A 331 -22.88 3.66 3.27
C GLU A 331 -23.03 5.17 3.04
N ILE A 332 -23.50 5.56 1.87
CA ILE A 332 -23.78 6.94 1.51
C ILE A 332 -25.21 7.25 1.96
N ILE A 333 -25.34 8.14 2.94
CA ILE A 333 -26.62 8.51 3.56
C ILE A 333 -27.24 9.71 2.85
N ASP A 334 -26.42 10.69 2.49
CA ASP A 334 -26.81 11.91 1.79
C ASP A 334 -25.71 12.33 0.81
N ASN A 335 -26.10 12.72 -0.41
CA ASN A 335 -25.18 13.04 -1.50
C ASN A 335 -25.84 14.03 -2.48
N PRO A 336 -26.04 15.31 -2.11
CA PRO A 336 -26.76 16.26 -2.93
C PRO A 336 -26.00 16.68 -4.19
N ASN A 337 -24.65 16.68 -4.19
CA ASN A 337 -23.84 17.29 -5.24
C ASN A 337 -22.79 16.36 -5.85
N GLY A 338 -22.83 15.08 -5.53
CA GLY A 338 -21.75 14.14 -5.83
C GLY A 338 -20.72 14.09 -4.70
N ILE A 339 -20.09 12.93 -4.54
CA ILE A 339 -18.99 12.70 -3.60
C ILE A 339 -17.88 12.02 -4.37
N ARG A 340 -16.66 12.51 -4.19
CA ARG A 340 -15.45 11.83 -4.64
C ARG A 340 -14.76 11.20 -3.45
N PHE A 341 -14.39 9.93 -3.57
CA PHE A 341 -13.59 9.21 -2.59
C PHE A 341 -12.18 8.98 -3.15
N PHE A 342 -11.20 9.00 -2.26
CA PHE A 342 -9.82 8.67 -2.56
C PHE A 342 -9.44 7.42 -1.78
N TYR A 343 -8.75 6.48 -2.43
CA TYR A 343 -8.36 5.21 -1.84
C TYR A 343 -6.88 4.95 -2.08
N TYR A 344 -6.15 4.53 -1.05
CA TYR A 344 -4.77 4.08 -1.20
C TYR A 344 -4.71 2.91 -2.18
N ILE A 345 -3.81 2.99 -3.15
CA ILE A 345 -3.45 1.89 -4.03
C ILE A 345 -1.94 1.68 -4.08
N ASN A 346 -1.53 0.43 -4.27
CA ASN A 346 -0.14 0.10 -4.54
C ASN A 346 0.20 0.40 -6.00
N PRO A 347 0.99 1.46 -6.30
CA PRO A 347 1.31 1.84 -7.67
C PRO A 347 2.16 0.78 -8.40
N LEU A 348 2.87 -0.11 -7.68
CA LEU A 348 3.64 -1.20 -8.30
C LEU A 348 2.75 -2.19 -9.05
N LEU A 349 1.48 -2.35 -8.65
CA LEU A 349 0.51 -3.20 -9.34
C LEU A 349 -0.01 -2.61 -10.65
N TYR A 350 0.10 -1.29 -10.80
CA TYR A 350 -0.49 -0.54 -11.89
C TYR A 350 0.57 0.05 -12.83
N LYS A 351 1.83 -0.40 -12.71
CA LYS A 351 2.91 0.01 -13.60
C LYS A 351 2.63 -0.41 -15.04
N THR A 352 2.55 0.56 -15.95
CA THR A 352 2.45 0.28 -17.38
C THR A 352 3.75 -0.24 -17.96
N GLU A 353 3.65 -1.42 -18.57
CA GLU A 353 4.58 -2.00 -19.51
C GLU A 353 4.00 -1.93 -20.93
N LYS A 354 4.87 -2.19 -21.92
CA LYS A 354 4.53 -2.10 -23.35
C LYS A 354 3.27 -2.90 -23.74
N ASP A 355 3.03 -4.02 -23.07
CA ASP A 355 1.92 -4.94 -23.31
C ASP A 355 1.13 -5.22 -22.02
N THR A 356 0.75 -4.17 -21.30
CA THR A 356 0.01 -4.33 -20.03
C THR A 356 -1.36 -4.93 -20.29
N LYS A 357 -1.69 -6.02 -19.60
CA LYS A 357 -3.02 -6.64 -19.65
C LYS A 357 -3.83 -6.19 -18.45
N PHE A 358 -4.96 -5.56 -18.70
CA PHE A 358 -5.91 -5.17 -17.67
C PHE A 358 -7.19 -5.99 -17.84
N LYS A 359 -7.64 -6.67 -16.80
CA LYS A 359 -8.81 -7.55 -16.89
C LYS A 359 -9.78 -7.28 -15.76
N LEU A 360 -11.05 -7.16 -16.14
CA LEU A 360 -12.20 -7.10 -15.25
C LEU A 360 -12.94 -8.44 -15.28
N SER A 361 -13.28 -8.98 -14.11
CA SER A 361 -14.11 -10.19 -13.98
C SER A 361 -15.21 -9.98 -12.94
N GLY A 362 -16.46 -10.28 -13.28
CA GLY A 362 -17.58 -10.03 -12.38
C GLY A 362 -18.96 -10.03 -13.04
N LYS A 363 -19.89 -9.24 -12.51
CA LYS A 363 -21.28 -9.14 -12.95
C LYS A 363 -21.58 -7.73 -13.46
N ASN A 364 -22.50 -7.64 -14.42
CA ASN A 364 -22.92 -6.39 -15.04
C ASN A 364 -21.75 -5.63 -15.69
N LEU A 365 -20.81 -6.38 -16.30
CA LEU A 365 -19.70 -5.78 -17.02
C LEU A 365 -20.14 -5.24 -18.38
N ASP A 366 -21.33 -5.64 -18.86
CA ASP A 366 -21.81 -5.21 -20.17
C ASP A 366 -22.00 -3.72 -20.33
N ASP A 367 -22.33 -3.06 -19.22
CA ASP A 367 -22.54 -1.62 -19.16
C ASP A 367 -21.32 -0.86 -18.58
N ILE A 368 -20.20 -1.58 -18.35
CA ILE A 368 -18.93 -0.97 -17.94
C ILE A 368 -18.18 -0.53 -19.19
N ASP A 369 -17.81 0.75 -19.19
CA ASP A 369 -16.88 1.34 -20.14
C ASP A 369 -15.51 1.52 -19.48
N VAL A 370 -14.43 1.29 -20.24
CA VAL A 370 -13.06 1.44 -19.76
C VAL A 370 -12.31 2.36 -20.71
N ASN A 371 -11.97 3.54 -20.21
CA ASN A 371 -11.31 4.61 -20.95
C ASN A 371 -9.87 4.81 -20.50
N TYR A 372 -9.04 5.27 -21.43
CA TYR A 372 -7.61 5.51 -21.21
C TYR A 372 -7.27 6.95 -21.57
N SER A 373 -6.69 7.69 -20.64
CA SER A 373 -6.37 9.10 -20.84
C SER A 373 -5.04 9.50 -20.25
N ASP A 374 -4.53 10.63 -20.74
CA ASP A 374 -3.31 11.31 -20.28
C ASP A 374 -3.67 12.55 -19.47
N ARG A 375 -4.88 12.59 -18.90
CA ARG A 375 -5.26 13.74 -18.07
C ARG A 375 -4.34 13.78 -16.85
N GLU A 376 -4.05 14.96 -16.36
CA GLU A 376 -3.33 15.11 -15.11
C GLU A 376 -4.27 14.77 -13.95
N LEU A 377 -3.83 13.89 -13.02
CA LEU A 377 -4.55 13.69 -11.77
C LEU A 377 -4.29 14.88 -10.86
N LYS A 378 -5.37 15.45 -10.32
CA LYS A 378 -5.24 16.40 -9.21
C LYS A 378 -4.84 15.60 -7.98
N LEU A 379 -3.58 15.75 -7.55
CA LEU A 379 -3.10 15.10 -6.33
C LEU A 379 -3.96 15.57 -5.15
N PHE A 380 -4.47 14.61 -4.39
CA PHE A 380 -5.24 14.89 -3.18
C PHE A 380 -4.32 15.57 -2.16
N LEU A 381 -4.72 16.70 -1.56
CA LEU A 381 -3.88 17.62 -0.76
C LEU A 381 -2.99 16.97 0.32
N SER A 382 -3.36 15.82 0.92
CA SER A 382 -2.46 15.13 1.86
C SER A 382 -1.20 14.58 1.18
N ASN A 383 -1.29 14.28 -0.12
CA ASN A 383 -0.15 13.98 -0.97
C ASN A 383 0.60 15.23 -1.39
N GLU A 384 0.09 16.46 -1.33
CA GLU A 384 0.95 17.63 -1.59
C GLU A 384 1.99 17.76 -0.49
N GLU A 385 1.60 17.61 0.78
CA GLU A 385 2.54 17.58 1.90
C GLU A 385 3.52 16.39 1.79
N GLY A 386 3.00 15.19 1.50
CA GLY A 386 3.82 13.98 1.30
C GLY A 386 4.77 14.07 0.10
N TYR A 387 4.29 14.52 -1.06
CA TYR A 387 5.06 14.75 -2.30
C TYR A 387 6.05 15.90 -2.14
N LEU A 388 5.73 16.91 -1.35
CA LEU A 388 6.66 17.98 -1.08
C LEU A 388 7.76 17.52 -0.11
N ASN A 389 7.39 16.80 0.95
CA ASN A 389 8.34 16.14 1.85
C ASN A 389 9.23 15.14 1.11
N ALA A 390 8.67 14.40 0.17
CA ALA A 390 9.36 13.51 -0.74
C ALA A 390 10.39 14.19 -1.64
N ARG A 391 9.94 15.25 -2.32
CA ARG A 391 10.77 16.01 -3.25
C ARG A 391 11.88 16.71 -2.48
N LEU A 392 11.57 17.24 -1.29
CA LEU A 392 12.55 17.72 -0.34
C LEU A 392 13.52 16.62 0.09
N ASP A 393 13.05 15.45 0.53
CA ASP A 393 13.93 14.35 0.95
C ASP A 393 14.80 13.84 -0.19
N SER A 394 14.29 13.76 -1.42
CA SER A 394 15.09 13.42 -2.61
C SER A 394 16.17 14.47 -2.88
N LEU A 395 15.81 15.75 -2.92
CA LEU A 395 16.75 16.86 -3.12
C LEU A 395 17.82 16.92 -2.01
N LEU A 396 17.43 16.58 -0.79
CA LEU A 396 18.33 16.55 0.37
C LEU A 396 19.15 15.25 0.43
N SER A 397 18.64 14.12 -0.05
CA SER A 397 19.37 12.84 -0.05
C SER A 397 20.55 12.83 -1.02
N ASP A 398 20.39 13.45 -2.19
CA ASP A 398 21.48 13.72 -3.12
C ASP A 398 22.56 14.64 -2.49
N PHE A 399 22.15 15.49 -1.54
CA PHE A 399 23.07 16.35 -0.80
C PHE A 399 23.86 15.60 0.28
N PHE A 400 23.26 14.62 0.96
CA PHE A 400 23.92 13.88 2.04
C PHE A 400 24.79 12.71 1.55
N THR A 401 24.62 12.24 0.31
CA THR A 401 25.42 11.14 -0.25
C THR A 401 26.89 11.50 -0.48
N ASP A 402 27.21 12.78 -0.72
CA ASP A 402 28.58 13.29 -0.89
C ASP A 402 29.39 13.37 0.42
N TYR A 403 28.74 13.29 1.59
CA TYR A 403 29.38 13.50 2.90
C TYR A 403 29.72 12.22 3.68
N ASN A 404 29.62 11.04 3.06
CA ASN A 404 29.86 9.73 3.68
C ASN A 404 31.27 9.49 4.27
N THR A 405 32.18 10.48 4.26
CA THR A 405 33.56 10.33 4.75
C THR A 405 34.04 11.42 5.72
N VAL A 406 33.20 12.38 6.13
CA VAL A 406 33.64 13.48 7.01
C VAL A 406 32.81 13.47 8.30
N GLU A 407 33.48 13.46 9.45
CA GLU A 407 32.87 13.83 10.74
C GLU A 407 32.24 15.22 10.59
N LEU A 408 30.93 15.27 10.33
CA LEU A 408 30.20 16.52 10.21
C LEU A 408 30.10 17.15 11.60
N LYS A 409 30.92 18.18 11.83
CA LYS A 409 30.69 19.11 12.93
C LYS A 409 29.59 20.07 12.50
N PHE A 410 28.38 19.84 13.02
CA PHE A 410 27.25 20.76 12.90
C PHE A 410 27.55 22.03 13.71
N ASP A 411 28.37 22.92 13.16
CA ASP A 411 28.51 24.28 13.66
C ASP A 411 27.59 25.25 12.89
N LYS A 412 27.56 26.49 13.35
CA LYS A 412 26.71 27.55 12.79
C LYS A 412 26.99 27.79 11.31
N ASP A 413 28.26 27.66 10.90
CA ASP A 413 28.67 27.94 9.54
C ASP A 413 28.21 26.80 8.63
N TYR A 414 28.26 25.55 9.11
CA TYR A 414 27.70 24.40 8.40
C TYR A 414 26.18 24.49 8.22
N LEU A 415 25.44 24.79 9.30
CA LEU A 415 23.99 24.96 9.22
C LEU A 415 23.62 26.13 8.31
N SER A 416 24.34 27.26 8.38
CA SER A 416 24.10 28.41 7.50
C SER A 416 24.36 28.06 6.03
N ASP A 417 25.46 27.37 5.71
CA ASP A 417 25.76 26.92 4.33
C ASP A 417 24.72 25.91 3.83
N TYR A 418 24.31 24.97 4.68
CA TYR A 418 23.21 24.05 4.41
C TYR A 418 21.92 24.82 4.06
N PHE A 419 21.54 25.81 4.86
CA PHE A 419 20.31 26.57 4.65
C PHE A 419 20.37 27.49 3.43
N ASP A 420 21.51 28.13 3.15
CA ASP A 420 21.66 28.93 1.93
C ASP A 420 21.51 28.06 0.68
N ARG A 421 21.98 26.80 0.73
CA ARG A 421 21.85 25.84 -0.36
C ARG A 421 20.44 25.29 -0.51
N VAL A 422 19.76 24.91 0.58
CA VAL A 422 18.34 24.51 0.53
C VAL A 422 17.49 25.66 -0.01
N THR A 423 17.71 26.88 0.48
CA THR A 423 17.01 28.08 -0.02
C THR A 423 17.25 28.29 -1.51
N LYS A 424 18.48 28.08 -1.98
CA LYS A 424 18.83 28.17 -3.40
C LYS A 424 18.13 27.10 -4.24
N ILE A 425 18.12 25.85 -3.78
CA ILE A 425 17.41 24.75 -4.46
C ILE A 425 15.92 25.09 -4.58
N LEU A 426 15.31 25.57 -3.50
CA LEU A 426 13.89 25.97 -3.50
C LEU A 426 13.63 27.20 -4.38
N SER A 427 14.57 28.14 -4.49
CA SER A 427 14.43 29.31 -5.36
C SER A 427 14.64 29.01 -6.85
N ASP A 428 15.43 27.98 -7.16
CA ASP A 428 15.74 27.55 -8.53
C ASP A 428 14.61 26.66 -9.11
N ASP A 429 13.65 26.25 -8.29
CA ASP A 429 12.45 25.49 -8.67
C ASP A 429 11.23 26.42 -8.78
N ASP A 430 10.71 26.63 -9.98
CA ASP A 430 9.60 27.58 -10.24
C ASP A 430 8.30 27.19 -9.50
N GLU A 431 8.06 25.89 -9.27
CA GLU A 431 6.88 25.37 -8.59
C GLU A 431 7.00 25.61 -7.07
N LEU A 432 8.18 25.33 -6.51
CA LEU A 432 8.46 25.53 -5.08
C LEU A 432 8.79 27.00 -4.72
N SER A 433 9.26 27.82 -5.63
CA SER A 433 9.52 29.24 -5.32
C SER A 433 8.23 30.06 -5.29
N SER A 434 7.21 29.65 -6.05
CA SER A 434 5.91 30.33 -6.11
C SER A 434 4.95 29.90 -5.00
N ALA A 435 5.08 28.67 -4.50
CA ALA A 435 4.25 28.15 -3.42
C ALA A 435 4.73 28.52 -2.00
N PHE A 436 5.92 29.14 -1.84
CA PHE A 436 6.59 29.28 -0.54
C PHE A 436 7.04 30.71 -0.22
N ASP A 437 6.83 31.13 1.04
CA ASP A 437 7.50 32.31 1.61
C ASP A 437 8.92 31.95 2.05
N LEU A 438 9.85 31.97 1.08
CA LEU A 438 11.26 31.63 1.30
C LEU A 438 11.93 32.50 2.37
N ASN A 439 11.52 33.77 2.50
CA ASN A 439 12.08 34.68 3.51
C ASN A 439 11.63 34.28 4.91
N GLY A 440 10.37 33.91 5.04
CA GLY A 440 9.84 33.39 6.28
C GLY A 440 10.44 32.04 6.68
N PHE A 441 10.59 31.13 5.72
CA PHE A 441 11.26 29.85 5.95
C PHE A 441 12.71 30.04 6.44
N ARG A 442 13.47 30.94 5.81
CA ARG A 442 14.83 31.31 6.26
C ARG A 442 14.85 31.83 7.71
N SER A 443 13.89 32.69 8.07
CA SER A 443 13.78 33.21 9.44
C SER A 443 13.49 32.12 10.48
N ASP A 444 12.67 31.13 10.12
CA ASP A 444 12.33 30.03 11.02
C ASP A 444 13.51 29.06 11.19
N LEU A 445 14.26 28.81 10.11
CA LEU A 445 15.50 28.04 10.14
C LEU A 445 16.60 28.70 10.96
N ASP A 446 16.77 30.03 10.85
CA ASP A 446 17.71 30.78 11.69
C ASP A 446 17.35 30.63 13.18
N SER A 447 16.07 30.61 13.51
CA SER A 447 15.60 30.37 14.88
C SER A 447 15.99 28.98 15.39
N ILE A 448 15.81 27.95 14.55
CA ILE A 448 16.17 26.56 14.86
C ILE A 448 17.70 26.41 15.02
N ALA A 449 18.49 27.02 14.13
CA ALA A 449 19.95 27.02 14.22
C ALA A 449 20.44 27.59 15.56
N ASN A 450 19.80 28.67 16.02
CA ASN A 450 20.11 29.28 17.31
C ASN A 450 19.74 28.38 18.50
N VAL A 451 18.69 27.55 18.38
CA VAL A 451 18.31 26.56 19.40
C VAL A 451 19.33 25.42 19.47
N PHE A 452 19.73 24.85 18.33
CA PHE A 452 20.77 23.82 18.28
C PHE A 452 22.12 24.32 18.80
N GLN A 453 22.45 25.59 18.54
CA GLN A 453 23.67 26.21 19.05
C GLN A 453 23.67 26.35 20.59
N ALA A 454 22.49 26.52 21.20
CA ALA A 454 22.36 26.57 22.65
C ALA A 454 22.47 25.19 23.31
N ASP A 455 22.19 24.11 22.58
CA ASP A 455 22.16 22.72 23.05
C ASP A 455 23.48 21.97 22.77
N SER A 456 24.60 22.68 22.88
CA SER A 456 25.98 22.25 22.55
C SER A 456 26.56 21.03 23.32
N LEU A 457 25.72 20.21 23.96
CA LEU A 457 26.13 19.12 24.84
C LEU A 457 25.69 17.71 24.39
N THR A 458 25.02 17.57 23.25
CA THR A 458 24.50 16.27 22.78
C THR A 458 25.11 15.87 21.44
N ASP A 459 25.94 14.82 21.46
CA ASP A 459 26.40 14.09 20.27
C ASP A 459 25.18 13.39 19.61
N TYR A 460 24.48 14.10 18.75
CA TYR A 460 23.48 13.49 17.87
C TYR A 460 24.19 12.78 16.71
N SER A 461 23.78 11.55 16.39
CA SER A 461 24.28 10.86 15.21
C SER A 461 23.78 11.52 13.92
N MET A 462 24.58 11.44 12.85
CA MET A 462 24.32 12.09 11.55
C MET A 462 22.95 11.76 10.93
N TYR A 463 22.43 10.55 11.16
CA TYR A 463 21.11 10.13 10.69
C TYR A 463 19.97 10.81 11.47
N PHE A 464 20.12 10.92 12.79
CA PHE A 464 19.15 11.62 13.63
C PHE A 464 19.06 13.11 13.24
N GLN A 465 20.15 13.69 12.75
CA GLN A 465 20.21 15.09 12.31
C GLN A 465 19.51 15.33 10.96
N LYS A 466 19.60 14.40 10.00
CA LYS A 466 18.83 14.47 8.74
C LYS A 466 17.33 14.40 9.01
N ASP A 467 16.90 13.43 9.82
CA ASP A 467 15.48 13.23 10.12
C ASP A 467 14.91 14.38 10.97
N ILE A 468 15.70 14.93 11.90
CA ILE A 468 15.33 16.15 12.63
C ILE A 468 15.24 17.35 11.69
N ALA A 469 16.18 17.52 10.75
CA ALA A 469 16.15 18.62 9.80
C ALA A 469 14.91 18.52 8.90
N ILE A 470 14.64 17.35 8.32
CA ILE A 470 13.45 17.09 7.52
C ILE A 470 12.18 17.30 8.36
N SER A 471 12.06 16.67 9.53
CA SER A 471 10.90 16.82 10.40
C SER A 471 10.66 18.27 10.84
N SER A 472 11.74 19.03 11.09
CA SER A 472 11.65 20.43 11.46
C SER A 472 11.23 21.30 10.28
N ILE A 473 11.77 21.03 9.08
CA ILE A 473 11.34 21.68 7.84
C ILE A 473 9.86 21.37 7.60
N SER A 474 9.44 20.11 7.57
CA SER A 474 8.03 19.71 7.40
C SER A 474 7.10 20.37 8.43
N LYS A 475 7.50 20.46 9.71
CA LYS A 475 6.71 21.18 10.74
C LYS A 475 6.60 22.67 10.48
N LEU A 476 7.67 23.32 10.01
CA LEU A 476 7.64 24.72 9.64
C LEU A 476 6.74 24.95 8.42
N LEU A 477 6.76 24.02 7.47
CA LEU A 477 5.88 24.02 6.31
C LEU A 477 4.41 23.89 6.74
N ASN A 478 4.09 22.98 7.67
CA ASN A 478 2.72 22.79 8.18
C ASN A 478 2.17 23.99 8.97
N ASN A 479 3.03 24.76 9.62
CA ASN A 479 2.62 25.95 10.38
C ASN A 479 2.31 27.15 9.50
N ARG A 480 2.79 27.15 8.25
CA ARG A 480 2.49 28.18 7.27
C ARG A 480 1.45 27.60 6.32
N ASN A 481 0.18 27.93 6.55
CA ASN A 481 -0.91 27.59 5.62
C ASN A 481 -0.43 27.82 4.19
N LEU A 482 -0.13 26.74 3.47
CA LEU A 482 0.18 26.78 2.04
C LEU A 482 -0.95 27.57 1.39
N ASN A 483 -0.61 28.47 0.47
CA ASN A 483 -1.61 29.30 -0.17
C ASN A 483 -2.42 28.41 -1.12
N THR A 484 -3.46 27.78 -0.59
CA THR A 484 -4.27 26.74 -1.26
C THR A 484 -5.02 27.25 -2.49
N ASP A 485 -5.07 28.57 -2.70
CA ASP A 485 -5.74 29.19 -3.86
C ASP A 485 -4.94 29.03 -5.17
N LEU A 486 -3.72 28.46 -5.12
CA LEU A 486 -2.83 28.26 -6.26
C LEU A 486 -2.88 26.85 -6.89
N PHE A 487 -3.68 25.92 -6.37
CA PHE A 487 -3.74 24.50 -6.81
C PHE A 487 -5.16 24.01 -7.19
#